data_AF-P96358-F1
#
_entry.id   AF-P96358-F1
#
_cell.length_a   1.000
_cell.length_b   1.000
_cell.length_c   1.000
_cell.angle_alpha   90.00
_cell.angle_beta   90.00
_cell.angle_gamma   90.00
#
_symmetry.space_group_name_H-M   'P 1'
#
loop_
_entity.id
_entity.type
_entity.pdbx_description
1 polymer ?
#
loop_
_entity_poly.entity_id
_entity_poly.type
_entity_poly.pdbx_seq_one_letter_code
_entity_poly.pdbx_strand_id
1 'polypeptide(L)'
;MCAHQFFGLVHNPVVAAAIGKPEPPPVDSDIGLPTTVPFEPWSVADFSRYLSTLGLPAAGDAVTLHRILSSMERAGLLLPLGWDPRLPVMGQKYISQGAISKGQRGGNLWLSEVFGAELIIPSYNAVTVQLAGHDDAGNPVDSWGTGLVVDHNHVITNKHVVTGLAGTSAGLSVYPSSNHAEAELVNFSGTAHPHPTLDVAVIKFEMPEGKYIPRLGGMAFRDPDWADEVYVFGYPRVPMTAEMAITVQRGEVVNPAATTIPGRQKIFLYSAIARPGNSGGPIVAQDGRVIGLVVEDSAEAPSTGTGPNAAPFYRGIPSSEVIRALDELDFGGIVEMDTLP
;
A
#
# COMPACT_ATOMS: atom_id res chain seq x y z
N MET A 1 -11.20 2.72 11.42
CA MET A 1 -12.64 2.71 11.03
C MET A 1 -13.55 3.43 12.02
N CYS A 2 -13.46 3.16 13.34
CA CYS A 2 -14.43 3.66 14.33
C CYS A 2 -14.68 5.18 14.27
N ALA A 3 -13.63 6.01 14.18
CA ALA A 3 -13.80 7.47 14.15
C ALA A 3 -14.58 7.97 12.92
N HIS A 4 -14.27 7.48 11.73
CA HIS A 4 -14.92 7.93 10.49
C HIS A 4 -16.42 7.61 10.47
N GLN A 5 -16.82 6.44 10.97
CA GLN A 5 -18.23 6.07 11.13
C GLN A 5 -18.89 6.82 12.30
N PHE A 6 -18.18 6.99 13.40
CA PHE A 6 -18.67 7.68 14.59
C PHE A 6 -19.00 9.15 14.32
N PHE A 7 -18.14 9.86 13.59
CA PHE A 7 -18.35 11.26 13.22
C PHE A 7 -19.15 11.43 11.92
N GLY A 8 -19.87 10.40 11.45
CA GLY A 8 -20.70 10.51 10.26
C GLY A 8 -21.81 11.56 10.39
N LEU A 9 -22.33 12.03 9.25
CA LEU A 9 -23.54 12.86 9.23
C LEU A 9 -24.78 12.10 9.71
N VAL A 10 -24.77 10.77 9.60
CA VAL A 10 -25.79 9.88 10.14
C VAL A 10 -25.21 9.14 11.33
N HIS A 11 -25.75 9.45 12.51
CA HIS A 11 -25.36 8.80 13.75
C HIS A 11 -25.96 7.40 13.86
N ASN A 12 -25.17 6.44 14.33
CA ASN A 12 -25.64 5.07 14.55
C ASN A 12 -26.49 4.99 15.83
N PRO A 13 -27.76 4.52 15.78
CA PRO A 13 -28.62 4.42 16.96
C PRO A 13 -28.05 3.56 18.09
N VAL A 14 -27.34 2.48 17.76
CA VAL A 14 -26.69 1.59 18.75
C VAL A 14 -25.57 2.33 19.47
N VAL A 15 -24.79 3.12 18.73
CA VAL A 15 -23.72 3.94 19.30
C VAL A 15 -24.31 5.04 20.17
N ALA A 16 -25.36 5.73 19.71
CA ALA A 16 -26.05 6.77 20.46
C ALA A 16 -26.53 6.26 21.83
N ALA A 17 -27.20 5.11 21.84
CA ALA A 17 -27.64 4.44 23.07
C ALA A 17 -26.47 4.10 24.00
N ALA A 18 -25.36 3.58 23.44
CA ALA A 18 -24.18 3.18 24.22
C ALA A 18 -23.47 4.36 24.92
N ILE A 19 -23.56 5.58 24.38
CA ILE A 19 -22.93 6.79 24.96
C ILE A 19 -23.92 7.71 25.69
N GLY A 20 -25.18 7.32 25.81
CA GLY A 20 -26.24 8.09 26.49
C GLY A 20 -26.74 9.30 25.69
N LYS A 21 -26.67 9.27 24.36
CA LYS A 21 -27.24 10.28 23.47
C LYS A 21 -28.68 9.89 23.04
N PRO A 22 -29.55 10.88 22.74
CA PRO A 22 -30.87 10.60 22.18
C PRO A 22 -30.81 9.79 20.89
N GLU A 23 -31.88 9.06 20.58
CA GLU A 23 -32.00 8.35 19.31
C GLU A 23 -31.90 9.34 18.14
N PRO A 24 -31.04 9.07 17.13
CA PRO A 24 -30.86 9.98 16.02
C PRO A 24 -32.09 10.01 15.11
N PRO A 25 -32.36 11.15 14.44
CA PRO A 25 -33.50 11.26 13.54
C PRO A 25 -33.41 10.27 12.37
N PRO A 26 -34.54 9.85 11.78
CA PRO A 26 -34.54 8.98 10.61
C PRO A 26 -33.81 9.67 9.44
N VAL A 27 -33.13 8.85 8.64
CA VAL A 27 -32.42 9.30 7.44
C VAL A 27 -33.42 9.44 6.30
N ASP A 28 -33.32 10.52 5.53
CA ASP A 28 -34.05 10.61 4.26
C ASP A 28 -33.39 9.65 3.27
N SER A 29 -34.11 8.62 2.85
CA SER A 29 -33.58 7.59 1.95
C SER A 29 -33.14 8.14 0.59
N ASP A 30 -33.70 9.29 0.17
CA ASP A 30 -33.43 9.85 -1.14
C ASP A 30 -32.19 10.77 -1.14
N ILE A 31 -31.87 11.39 0.00
CA ILE A 31 -30.82 12.41 0.09
C ILE A 31 -29.61 11.91 0.90
N GLY A 32 -29.77 10.88 1.74
CA GLY A 32 -28.70 10.36 2.60
C GLY A 32 -28.26 11.35 3.68
N LEU A 33 -29.03 12.42 3.89
CA LEU A 33 -28.81 13.43 4.91
C LEU A 33 -29.83 13.28 6.05
N PRO A 34 -29.50 13.77 7.27
CA PRO A 34 -30.47 13.83 8.35
C PRO A 34 -31.71 14.63 7.93
N THR A 35 -32.89 14.11 8.24
CA THR A 35 -34.17 14.77 7.93
C THR A 35 -34.41 16.05 8.75
N THR A 36 -33.61 16.30 9.79
CA THR A 36 -33.81 17.43 10.71
C THR A 36 -32.54 18.27 10.92
N VAL A 37 -32.71 19.59 10.82
CA VAL A 37 -31.74 20.63 11.22
C VAL A 37 -32.31 21.28 12.50
N PRO A 38 -31.51 21.54 13.55
CA PRO A 38 -30.05 21.46 13.60
C PRO A 38 -29.52 20.04 13.79
N PHE A 39 -28.50 19.68 13.00
CA PHE A 39 -27.68 18.49 13.23
C PHE A 39 -26.84 18.69 14.49
N GLU A 40 -26.80 17.69 15.39
CA GLU A 40 -25.94 17.70 16.57
C GLU A 40 -24.66 16.89 16.32
N PRO A 41 -23.51 17.53 16.07
CA PRO A 41 -22.25 16.81 15.93
C PRO A 41 -21.78 16.27 17.29
N TRP A 42 -21.19 15.07 17.25
CA TRP A 42 -20.63 14.43 18.43
C TRP A 42 -19.21 14.93 18.73
N SER A 43 -18.88 15.02 20.01
CA SER A 43 -17.58 15.52 20.51
C SER A 43 -16.53 14.42 20.64
N VAL A 44 -15.27 14.80 20.82
CA VAL A 44 -14.20 13.85 21.16
C VAL A 44 -14.49 13.13 22.48
N ALA A 45 -15.16 13.77 23.44
CA ALA A 45 -15.56 13.13 24.69
C ALA A 45 -16.63 12.04 24.47
N ASP A 46 -17.54 12.26 23.52
CA ASP A 46 -18.51 11.25 23.11
C ASP A 46 -17.80 10.06 22.43
N PHE A 47 -16.80 10.33 21.59
CA PHE A 47 -15.99 9.30 20.95
C PHE A 47 -15.17 8.50 21.97
N SER A 48 -14.54 9.18 22.93
CA SER A 48 -13.83 8.56 24.06
C SER A 48 -14.74 7.60 24.82
N ARG A 49 -15.96 8.02 25.17
CA ARG A 49 -16.98 7.15 25.79
C ARG A 49 -17.28 5.93 24.93
N TYR A 50 -17.50 6.11 23.63
CA TYR A 50 -17.73 5.00 22.71
C TYR A 50 -16.55 4.01 22.70
N LEU A 51 -15.31 4.48 22.58
CA LEU A 51 -14.13 3.61 22.61
C LEU A 51 -14.01 2.85 23.95
N SER A 52 -14.45 3.44 25.07
CA SER A 52 -14.51 2.74 26.36
C SER A 52 -15.50 1.59 26.33
N THR A 53 -16.63 1.73 25.64
CA THR A 53 -17.60 0.62 25.47
C THR A 53 -17.04 -0.55 24.65
N LEU A 54 -16.03 -0.29 23.80
CA LEU A 54 -15.33 -1.31 23.03
C LEU A 54 -14.15 -1.95 23.80
N GLY A 55 -13.87 -1.52 25.03
CA GLY A 55 -12.76 -2.03 25.84
C GLY A 55 -11.37 -1.65 25.32
N LEU A 56 -11.25 -0.58 24.53
CA LEU A 56 -9.97 -0.18 23.94
C LEU A 56 -9.07 0.50 25.00
N PRO A 57 -7.80 0.06 25.18
CA PRO A 57 -6.93 0.54 26.27
C PRO A 57 -6.70 2.05 26.31
N ALA A 58 -6.67 2.71 25.15
CA ALA A 58 -6.42 4.16 25.01
C ALA A 58 -7.70 5.01 24.96
N ALA A 59 -8.87 4.44 25.26
CA ALA A 59 -10.16 5.13 25.11
C ALA A 59 -10.27 6.42 25.94
N GLY A 60 -9.59 6.50 27.09
CA GLY A 60 -9.60 7.69 27.95
C GLY A 60 -8.40 8.62 27.76
N ASP A 61 -7.45 8.29 26.89
CA ASP A 61 -6.24 9.10 26.71
C ASP A 61 -6.52 10.30 25.79
N ALA A 62 -6.74 11.46 26.41
CA ALA A 62 -6.99 12.72 25.73
C ALA A 62 -5.90 13.10 24.73
N VAL A 63 -4.63 12.84 25.07
CA VAL A 63 -3.50 13.22 24.23
C VAL A 63 -3.44 12.33 23.01
N THR A 64 -3.60 11.02 23.19
CA THR A 64 -3.61 10.06 22.08
C THR A 64 -4.79 10.29 21.15
N LEU A 65 -6.00 10.48 21.69
CA LEU A 65 -7.19 10.77 20.89
C LEU A 65 -7.05 12.09 20.13
N HIS A 66 -6.56 13.15 20.78
CA HIS A 66 -6.33 14.41 20.11
C HIS A 66 -5.31 14.25 18.97
N ARG A 67 -4.18 13.57 19.20
CA ARG A 67 -3.16 13.33 18.17
C ARG A 67 -3.73 12.61 16.95
N ILE A 68 -4.48 11.51 17.15
CA ILE A 68 -5.06 10.74 16.05
C ILE A 68 -6.10 11.56 15.29
N LEU A 69 -7.04 12.21 16.00
CA LEU A 69 -8.11 12.96 15.37
C LEU A 69 -7.59 14.21 14.65
N SER A 70 -6.57 14.89 15.17
CA SER A 70 -5.90 16.00 14.49
C SER A 70 -5.15 15.53 13.24
N SER A 71 -4.58 14.31 13.23
CA SER A 71 -4.02 13.72 12.01
C SER A 71 -5.12 13.38 10.98
N MET A 72 -6.26 12.86 11.44
CA MET A 72 -7.42 12.62 10.56
C MET A 72 -8.00 13.93 9.99
N GLU A 73 -8.04 15.00 10.78
CA GLU A 73 -8.41 16.34 10.32
C GLU A 73 -7.44 16.85 9.26
N ARG A 74 -6.13 16.74 9.50
CA ARG A 74 -5.09 17.14 8.55
C ARG A 74 -5.18 16.37 7.22
N ALA A 75 -5.50 15.08 7.29
CA ALA A 75 -5.74 14.24 6.12
C ALA A 75 -7.10 14.48 5.44
N GLY A 76 -7.89 15.46 5.89
CA GLY A 76 -9.21 15.78 5.32
C GLY A 76 -10.30 14.74 5.61
N LEU A 77 -10.02 13.74 6.45
CA LEU A 77 -10.98 12.69 6.80
C LEU A 77 -12.03 13.15 7.83
N LEU A 78 -11.70 14.19 8.60
CA LEU A 78 -12.58 14.86 9.54
C LEU A 78 -12.58 16.37 9.28
N LEU A 79 -13.74 17.00 9.40
CA LEU A 79 -13.88 18.45 9.41
C LEU A 79 -14.29 18.93 10.81
N PRO A 80 -13.61 19.94 11.38
CA PRO A 80 -13.99 20.50 12.67
C PRO A 80 -15.30 21.29 12.55
N LEU A 81 -16.25 21.05 13.45
CA LEU A 81 -17.53 21.79 13.53
C LEU A 81 -17.65 22.68 14.79
N GLY A 82 -16.56 22.86 15.53
CA GLY A 82 -16.51 23.72 16.71
C GLY A 82 -16.28 22.94 18.00
N TRP A 83 -16.48 23.61 19.13
CA TRP A 83 -16.13 23.11 20.46
C TRP A 83 -17.35 23.13 21.38
N ASP A 84 -17.54 22.07 22.18
CA ASP A 84 -18.52 22.05 23.27
C ASP A 84 -17.98 22.84 24.47
N PRO A 85 -18.52 24.04 24.77
CA PRO A 85 -18.00 24.90 25.83
C PRO A 85 -18.14 24.30 27.24
N ARG A 86 -18.94 23.24 27.40
CA ARG A 86 -19.11 22.54 28.69
C ARG A 86 -17.95 21.58 28.97
N LEU A 87 -17.15 21.24 27.96
CA LEU A 87 -16.06 20.28 28.03
C LEU A 87 -14.72 21.02 27.85
N PRO A 88 -13.96 21.29 28.93
CA PRO A 88 -12.66 21.97 28.81
C PRO A 88 -11.60 21.09 28.13
N VAL A 89 -11.81 19.78 28.08
CA VAL A 89 -10.95 18.81 27.38
C VAL A 89 -11.85 17.91 26.53
N MET A 90 -11.39 17.50 25.35
CA MET A 90 -12.15 16.69 24.40
C MET A 90 -13.50 17.31 23.94
N GLY A 91 -13.66 18.63 24.02
CA GLY A 91 -14.86 19.33 23.59
C GLY A 91 -14.97 19.50 22.06
N GLN A 92 -13.87 19.30 21.32
CA GLN A 92 -13.84 19.41 19.86
C GLN A 92 -14.89 18.50 19.22
N LYS A 93 -15.59 19.00 18.20
CA LYS A 93 -16.60 18.28 17.44
C LYS A 93 -16.16 18.13 15.99
N TYR A 94 -16.49 17.00 15.38
CA TYR A 94 -16.15 16.69 14.00
C TYR A 94 -17.35 16.18 13.20
N ILE A 95 -17.26 16.31 11.88
CA ILE A 95 -17.97 15.46 10.92
C ILE A 95 -16.96 14.76 10.01
N SER A 96 -17.28 13.58 9.52
CA SER A 96 -16.53 12.93 8.45
C SER A 96 -17.17 13.22 7.09
N GLN A 97 -16.35 13.52 6.08
CA GLN A 97 -16.83 13.79 4.71
C GLN A 97 -16.83 12.57 3.78
N GLY A 98 -16.79 11.33 4.31
CA GLY A 98 -17.12 10.12 3.56
C GLY A 98 -16.23 9.76 2.35
N ALA A 99 -15.25 10.59 1.98
CA ALA A 99 -14.44 10.40 0.78
C ALA A 99 -13.31 9.39 1.02
N ILE A 100 -13.67 8.11 1.16
CA ILE A 100 -12.74 7.00 0.98
C ILE A 100 -12.76 6.64 -0.50
N SER A 101 -11.60 6.70 -1.15
CA SER A 101 -11.47 6.34 -2.56
C SER A 101 -11.96 4.91 -2.79
N LYS A 102 -12.52 4.66 -3.98
CA LYS A 102 -13.15 3.38 -4.29
C LYS A 102 -12.16 2.22 -4.11
N GLY A 103 -10.90 2.40 -4.52
CA GLY A 103 -9.86 1.38 -4.43
C GLY A 103 -9.51 0.98 -2.98
N GLN A 104 -9.57 1.91 -2.03
CA GLN A 104 -9.13 1.65 -0.65
C GLN A 104 -10.24 1.18 0.31
N ARG A 105 -11.52 1.20 -0.12
CA ARG A 105 -12.67 0.80 0.71
C ARG A 105 -12.60 -0.63 1.27
N GLY A 106 -11.86 -1.52 0.60
CA GLY A 106 -11.70 -2.92 1.00
C GLY A 106 -10.72 -3.15 2.16
N GLY A 107 -10.10 -2.10 2.70
CA GLY A 107 -9.11 -2.22 3.77
C GLY A 107 -8.96 -0.96 4.61
N ASN A 108 -7.81 -0.82 5.25
CA ASN A 108 -7.48 0.30 6.13
C ASN A 108 -6.45 1.26 5.51
N LEU A 109 -5.94 1.00 4.30
CA LEU A 109 -4.91 1.82 3.65
C LEU A 109 -5.32 3.28 3.38
N TRP A 110 -6.61 3.59 3.38
CA TRP A 110 -7.09 4.99 3.36
C TRP A 110 -6.73 5.78 4.63
N LEU A 111 -6.24 5.12 5.68
CA LEU A 111 -5.68 5.74 6.88
C LEU A 111 -4.16 5.96 6.77
N SER A 112 -3.54 5.70 5.61
CA SER A 112 -2.09 5.83 5.44
C SER A 112 -1.62 7.26 5.63
N GLU A 113 -2.39 8.28 5.25
CA GLU A 113 -2.05 9.68 5.53
C GLU A 113 -2.14 10.03 7.04
N VAL A 114 -2.82 9.19 7.84
CA VAL A 114 -2.96 9.37 9.29
C VAL A 114 -1.83 8.70 10.06
N PHE A 115 -1.49 7.46 9.68
CA PHE A 115 -0.53 6.61 10.41
C PHE A 115 0.84 6.49 9.72
N GLY A 116 0.94 6.86 8.44
CA GLY A 116 2.15 6.80 7.63
C GLY A 116 2.78 5.40 7.61
N ALA A 117 4.10 5.38 7.77
CA ALA A 117 4.92 4.18 7.79
C ALA A 117 4.42 3.07 8.74
N GLU A 118 3.84 3.42 9.88
CA GLU A 118 3.35 2.45 10.88
C GLU A 118 2.22 1.56 10.34
N LEU A 119 1.46 2.06 9.36
CA LEU A 119 0.45 1.28 8.66
C LEU A 119 0.98 0.71 7.35
N ILE A 120 1.68 1.54 6.55
CA ILE A 120 2.13 1.18 5.21
C ILE A 120 3.11 0.00 5.26
N ILE A 121 4.12 0.05 6.14
CA ILE A 121 5.21 -0.94 6.15
C ILE A 121 4.70 -2.34 6.51
N PRO A 122 3.98 -2.57 7.62
CA PRO A 122 3.47 -3.90 7.94
C PRO A 122 2.51 -4.44 6.86
N SER A 123 1.68 -3.56 6.29
CA SER A 123 0.69 -3.94 5.27
C SER A 123 1.36 -4.43 4.00
N TYR A 124 2.33 -3.68 3.47
CA TYR A 124 3.02 -4.06 2.23
C TYR A 124 4.11 -5.11 2.44
N ASN A 125 4.72 -5.21 3.62
CA ASN A 125 5.60 -6.34 3.95
C ASN A 125 4.86 -7.67 3.83
N ALA A 126 3.59 -7.74 4.24
CA ALA A 126 2.79 -8.96 4.19
C ALA A 126 2.50 -9.47 2.76
N VAL A 127 2.58 -8.59 1.76
CA VAL A 127 2.29 -8.91 0.34
C VAL A 127 3.47 -8.68 -0.60
N THR A 128 4.64 -8.34 -0.07
CA THR A 128 5.88 -8.24 -0.86
C THR A 128 6.69 -9.51 -0.66
N VAL A 129 6.92 -10.23 -1.75
CA VAL A 129 7.53 -11.56 -1.74
C VAL A 129 8.91 -11.54 -2.39
N GLN A 130 9.78 -12.41 -1.89
CA GLN A 130 11.07 -12.65 -2.51
C GLN A 130 10.89 -13.67 -3.63
N LEU A 131 11.45 -13.38 -4.81
CA LEU A 131 11.55 -14.30 -5.93
C LEU A 131 12.99 -14.79 -5.99
N ALA A 132 13.23 -16.09 -5.90
CA ALA A 132 14.58 -16.64 -6.01
C ALA A 132 14.61 -17.86 -6.93
N GLY A 133 15.71 -18.00 -7.64
CA GLY A 133 15.94 -19.14 -8.52
C GLY A 133 16.49 -20.31 -7.73
N HIS A 134 16.25 -21.53 -8.21
CA HIS A 134 16.94 -22.71 -7.71
C HIS A 134 17.49 -23.59 -8.84
N ASP A 135 18.54 -24.37 -8.56
CA ASP A 135 19.08 -25.38 -9.47
C ASP A 135 18.17 -26.63 -9.54
N ASP A 136 18.55 -27.62 -10.35
CA ASP A 136 17.81 -28.90 -10.51
C ASP A 136 17.68 -29.68 -9.20
N ALA A 137 18.56 -29.42 -8.22
CA ALA A 137 18.53 -30.04 -6.90
C ALA A 137 17.72 -29.22 -5.88
N GLY A 138 17.14 -28.09 -6.28
CA GLY A 138 16.37 -27.20 -5.40
C GLY A 138 17.23 -26.27 -4.55
N ASN A 139 18.54 -26.18 -4.80
CA ASN A 139 19.40 -25.24 -4.07
C ASN A 139 19.25 -23.83 -4.65
N PRO A 140 19.15 -22.77 -3.82
CA PRO A 140 19.09 -21.40 -4.30
C PRO A 140 20.29 -21.05 -5.18
N VAL A 141 20.03 -20.39 -6.32
CA VAL A 141 21.08 -19.75 -7.13
C VAL A 141 21.19 -18.27 -6.80
N ASP A 142 22.34 -17.64 -7.13
CA ASP A 142 22.61 -16.21 -6.87
C ASP A 142 21.85 -15.31 -7.88
N SER A 143 20.54 -15.54 -8.02
CA SER A 143 19.60 -14.78 -8.84
C SER A 143 18.29 -14.63 -8.07
N TRP A 144 17.90 -13.39 -7.79
CA TRP A 144 16.70 -13.07 -7.01
C TRP A 144 16.13 -11.71 -7.42
N GLY A 145 14.88 -11.48 -7.05
CA GLY A 145 14.18 -10.22 -7.20
C GLY A 145 13.04 -10.13 -6.20
N THR A 146 12.17 -9.15 -6.41
CA THR A 146 11.00 -8.93 -5.58
C THR A 146 9.73 -9.02 -6.44
N GLY A 147 8.64 -9.47 -5.85
CA GLY A 147 7.30 -9.39 -6.45
C GLY A 147 6.27 -8.82 -5.47
N LEU A 148 5.18 -8.31 -6.01
CA LEU A 148 4.01 -7.86 -5.27
C LEU A 148 2.84 -8.83 -5.50
N VAL A 149 2.31 -9.40 -4.43
CA VAL A 149 1.07 -10.18 -4.45
C VAL A 149 -0.11 -9.22 -4.64
N VAL A 150 -0.85 -9.37 -5.74
CA VAL A 150 -1.97 -8.48 -6.07
C VAL A 150 -3.33 -9.12 -5.78
N ASP A 151 -3.41 -10.44 -5.84
CA ASP A 151 -4.59 -11.23 -5.47
C ASP A 151 -4.18 -12.60 -4.90
N HIS A 152 -5.09 -13.58 -4.94
CA HIS A 152 -4.86 -14.89 -4.35
C HIS A 152 -3.98 -15.83 -5.17
N ASN A 153 -3.66 -15.49 -6.43
CA ASN A 153 -2.95 -16.37 -7.36
C ASN A 153 -1.96 -15.65 -8.30
N HIS A 154 -1.85 -14.32 -8.24
CA HIS A 154 -0.97 -13.54 -9.09
C HIS A 154 0.03 -12.71 -8.29
N VAL A 155 1.28 -12.78 -8.73
CA VAL A 155 2.35 -11.87 -8.31
C VAL A 155 2.81 -11.08 -9.52
N ILE A 156 2.86 -9.76 -9.38
CA ILE A 156 3.47 -8.89 -10.40
C ILE A 156 4.93 -8.60 -10.05
N THR A 157 5.78 -8.52 -11.05
CA THR A 157 7.21 -8.22 -10.92
C THR A 157 7.74 -7.64 -12.24
N ASN A 158 9.05 -7.42 -12.35
CA ASN A 158 9.67 -7.07 -13.62
C ASN A 158 9.85 -8.28 -14.54
N LYS A 159 9.85 -8.02 -15.85
CA LYS A 159 10.17 -9.02 -16.86
C LYS A 159 11.60 -9.53 -16.68
N HIS A 160 12.56 -8.63 -16.48
CA HIS A 160 13.96 -9.02 -16.40
C HIS A 160 14.24 -9.96 -15.21
N VAL A 161 13.48 -9.82 -14.12
CA VAL A 161 13.56 -10.70 -12.94
C VAL A 161 13.17 -12.12 -13.35
N VAL A 162 11.99 -12.31 -13.95
CA VAL A 162 11.55 -13.66 -14.33
C VAL A 162 12.40 -14.28 -15.45
N THR A 163 12.86 -13.48 -16.42
CA THR A 163 13.71 -14.00 -17.51
C THR A 163 15.12 -14.30 -17.04
N GLY A 164 15.67 -13.49 -16.12
CA GLY A 164 16.97 -13.74 -15.49
C GLY A 164 16.94 -15.01 -14.66
N LEU A 165 15.89 -15.17 -13.84
CA LEU A 165 15.65 -16.38 -13.05
C LEU A 165 15.49 -17.61 -13.94
N ALA A 166 14.68 -17.56 -15.00
CA ALA A 166 14.52 -18.68 -15.93
C ALA A 166 15.81 -19.05 -16.69
N GLY A 167 16.70 -18.08 -16.93
CA GLY A 167 17.98 -18.31 -17.62
C GLY A 167 19.06 -18.92 -16.73
N THR A 168 18.96 -18.77 -15.40
CA THR A 168 19.98 -19.21 -14.43
C THR A 168 19.51 -20.33 -13.50
N SER A 169 18.24 -20.74 -13.60
CA SER A 169 17.59 -21.58 -12.60
C SER A 169 16.72 -22.63 -13.26
N ALA A 170 16.63 -23.82 -12.66
CA ALA A 170 15.72 -24.89 -13.06
C ALA A 170 14.27 -24.60 -12.67
N GLY A 171 14.05 -23.71 -11.69
CA GLY A 171 12.72 -23.26 -11.31
C GLY A 171 12.74 -21.98 -10.46
N LEU A 172 11.55 -21.54 -10.08
CA LEU A 172 11.28 -20.32 -9.34
C LEU A 172 10.66 -20.66 -7.98
N SER A 173 11.26 -20.15 -6.91
CA SER A 173 10.71 -20.18 -5.56
C SER A 173 10.25 -18.79 -5.13
N VAL A 174 9.12 -18.74 -4.42
CA VAL A 174 8.58 -17.52 -3.86
C VAL A 174 8.53 -17.65 -2.34
N TYR A 175 9.19 -16.74 -1.65
CA TYR A 175 9.24 -16.73 -0.20
C TYR A 175 8.42 -15.55 0.34
N PRO A 176 7.46 -15.80 1.25
CA PRO A 176 6.76 -14.73 1.94
C PRO A 176 7.73 -13.99 2.88
N SER A 177 7.35 -12.78 3.30
CA SER A 177 8.13 -12.06 4.31
C SER A 177 8.25 -12.90 5.58
N SER A 178 9.48 -13.04 6.07
CA SER A 178 9.90 -13.93 7.17
C SER A 178 9.27 -13.62 8.54
N ASN A 179 8.34 -12.67 8.62
CA ASN A 179 7.62 -12.32 9.84
C ASN A 179 6.53 -13.34 10.25
N HIS A 180 6.29 -14.38 9.45
CA HIS A 180 5.42 -15.48 9.84
C HIS A 180 6.26 -16.71 10.19
N ALA A 181 6.64 -16.86 11.47
CA ALA A 181 7.28 -18.07 11.99
C ALA A 181 6.46 -19.36 11.77
N GLU A 182 5.20 -19.22 11.32
CA GLU A 182 4.26 -20.29 10.98
C GLU A 182 3.97 -20.39 9.47
N ALA A 183 4.64 -19.60 8.61
CA ALA A 183 4.43 -19.72 7.18
C ALA A 183 4.98 -21.06 6.68
N GLU A 184 4.08 -22.01 6.42
CA GLU A 184 4.40 -23.24 5.70
C GLU A 184 5.00 -22.85 4.35
N LEU A 185 6.23 -23.32 4.05
CA LEU A 185 6.76 -23.27 2.71
C LEU A 185 5.87 -24.17 1.83
N VAL A 186 4.95 -23.56 1.09
CA VAL A 186 4.13 -24.28 0.12
C VAL A 186 4.89 -24.29 -1.19
N ASN A 187 5.29 -25.47 -1.66
CA ASN A 187 5.82 -25.63 -3.01
C ASN A 187 4.67 -25.53 -4.00
N PHE A 188 4.53 -24.39 -4.66
CA PHE A 188 3.58 -24.18 -5.75
C PHE A 188 4.33 -23.96 -7.06
N SER A 189 3.71 -24.42 -8.16
CA SER A 189 4.21 -24.12 -9.50
C SER A 189 3.59 -22.82 -9.98
N GLY A 190 4.44 -21.90 -10.43
CA GLY A 190 4.05 -20.65 -11.05
C GLY A 190 4.41 -20.65 -12.53
N THR A 191 3.51 -20.13 -13.38
CA THR A 191 3.83 -19.83 -14.78
C THR A 191 4.09 -18.34 -14.91
N ALA A 192 5.26 -17.96 -15.43
CA ALA A 192 5.62 -16.57 -15.68
C ALA A 192 5.12 -16.12 -17.06
N HIS A 193 4.44 -14.99 -17.11
CA HIS A 193 3.90 -14.33 -18.29
C HIS A 193 4.59 -12.96 -18.46
N PRO A 194 5.76 -12.91 -19.11
CA PRO A 194 6.47 -11.65 -19.33
C PRO A 194 5.83 -10.83 -20.46
N HIS A 195 5.69 -9.52 -20.26
CA HIS A 195 5.22 -8.62 -21.31
C HIS A 195 6.21 -8.60 -22.50
N PRO A 196 5.75 -8.55 -23.76
CA PRO A 196 6.66 -8.54 -24.91
C PRO A 196 7.61 -7.35 -24.92
N THR A 197 7.14 -6.16 -24.52
CA THR A 197 7.89 -4.89 -24.66
C THR A 197 8.13 -4.10 -23.37
N LEU A 198 7.38 -4.39 -22.30
CA LEU A 198 7.45 -3.65 -21.04
C LEU A 198 8.20 -4.50 -20.05
N ASP A 199 8.89 -3.86 -19.11
CA ASP A 199 9.59 -4.57 -18.06
C ASP A 199 8.64 -4.98 -16.91
N VAL A 200 7.55 -5.65 -17.27
CA VAL A 200 6.50 -6.14 -16.37
C VAL A 200 6.23 -7.61 -16.69
N ALA A 201 6.02 -8.42 -15.66
CA ALA A 201 5.61 -9.81 -15.76
C ALA A 201 4.60 -10.17 -14.67
N VAL A 202 3.73 -11.12 -15.00
CA VAL A 202 2.82 -11.77 -14.03
C VAL A 202 3.30 -13.18 -13.80
N ILE A 203 3.41 -13.59 -12.54
CA ILE A 203 3.56 -14.99 -12.17
C ILE A 203 2.21 -15.47 -11.68
N LYS A 204 1.62 -16.41 -12.41
CA LYS A 204 0.35 -17.05 -12.05
C LYS A 204 0.62 -18.37 -11.34
N PHE A 205 0.12 -18.52 -10.12
CA PHE A 205 0.25 -19.72 -9.32
C PHE A 205 -0.98 -20.61 -9.44
N GLU A 206 -0.75 -21.91 -9.63
CA GLU A 206 -1.79 -22.93 -9.52
C GLU A 206 -1.85 -23.40 -8.06
N MET A 207 -2.77 -22.83 -7.30
CA MET A 207 -2.93 -23.13 -5.88
C MET A 207 -3.78 -24.39 -5.66
N PRO A 208 -3.39 -25.30 -4.74
CA PRO A 208 -4.25 -26.40 -4.30
C PRO A 208 -5.59 -25.88 -3.75
N GLU A 209 -6.64 -26.70 -3.88
CA GLU A 209 -7.96 -26.35 -3.36
C GLU A 209 -7.90 -25.99 -1.86
N GLY A 210 -8.45 -24.81 -1.51
CA GLY A 210 -8.45 -24.29 -0.15
C GLY A 210 -7.18 -23.55 0.30
N LYS A 211 -6.12 -23.49 -0.51
CA LYS A 211 -4.93 -22.67 -0.26
C LYS A 211 -5.00 -21.39 -1.11
N TYR A 212 -4.54 -20.28 -0.55
CA TYR A 212 -4.48 -18.98 -1.24
C TYR A 212 -3.30 -18.16 -0.73
N ILE A 213 -2.78 -17.25 -1.57
CA ILE A 213 -1.87 -16.22 -1.08
C ILE A 213 -2.72 -15.15 -0.36
N PRO A 214 -2.38 -14.75 0.88
CA PRO A 214 -3.03 -13.62 1.51
C PRO A 214 -2.90 -12.36 0.64
N ARG A 215 -4.02 -11.70 0.35
CA ARG A 215 -4.05 -10.43 -0.38
C ARG A 215 -4.23 -9.27 0.59
N LEU A 216 -3.74 -8.09 0.20
CA LEU A 216 -3.93 -6.86 0.97
C LEU A 216 -5.27 -6.21 0.58
N GLY A 217 -6.24 -6.24 1.50
CA GLY A 217 -7.51 -5.54 1.31
C GLY A 217 -7.30 -4.04 1.13
N GLY A 218 -7.96 -3.44 0.15
CA GLY A 218 -7.87 -2.01 -0.14
C GLY A 218 -6.55 -1.58 -0.81
N MET A 219 -5.75 -2.52 -1.35
CA MET A 219 -4.63 -2.17 -2.23
C MET A 219 -5.18 -1.45 -3.46
N ALA A 220 -4.63 -0.27 -3.73
CA ALA A 220 -5.03 0.60 -4.82
C ALA A 220 -3.79 1.12 -5.54
N PHE A 221 -3.94 1.41 -6.84
CA PHE A 221 -2.86 1.90 -7.69
C PHE A 221 -3.19 3.31 -8.16
N ARG A 222 -2.19 4.18 -8.25
CA ARG A 222 -2.29 5.47 -8.95
C ARG A 222 -0.95 5.80 -9.60
N ASP A 223 -0.92 6.85 -10.42
CA ASP A 223 0.35 7.31 -10.99
C ASP A 223 1.10 8.17 -9.95
N PRO A 224 2.44 8.25 -10.07
CA PRO A 224 3.26 9.11 -9.23
C PRO A 224 2.95 10.59 -9.47
N ASP A 225 3.07 11.41 -8.43
CA ASP A 225 3.03 12.87 -8.50
C ASP A 225 4.29 13.49 -7.86
N TRP A 226 4.55 14.75 -8.17
CA TRP A 226 5.67 15.50 -7.58
C TRP A 226 5.62 15.49 -6.06
N ALA A 227 6.76 15.22 -5.44
CA ALA A 227 6.94 15.22 -3.98
C ALA A 227 6.08 14.19 -3.23
N ASP A 228 5.53 13.18 -3.91
CA ASP A 228 5.06 11.98 -3.24
C ASP A 228 6.20 11.42 -2.39
N GLU A 229 5.97 11.27 -1.10
CA GLU A 229 6.83 10.48 -0.22
C GLU A 229 6.61 9.00 -0.50
N VAL A 230 7.69 8.28 -0.77
CA VAL A 230 7.65 6.90 -1.21
C VAL A 230 8.32 5.95 -0.22
N TYR A 231 7.79 4.74 -0.17
CA TYR A 231 8.34 3.57 0.50
C TYR A 231 8.63 2.52 -0.56
N VAL A 232 9.92 2.22 -0.73
CA VAL A 232 10.42 1.22 -1.69
C VAL A 232 10.68 -0.08 -0.95
N PHE A 233 9.96 -1.13 -1.32
CA PHE A 233 10.09 -2.46 -0.71
C PHE A 233 10.89 -3.40 -1.60
N GLY A 234 11.67 -4.27 -0.98
CA GLY A 234 12.33 -5.35 -1.70
C GLY A 234 13.28 -6.19 -0.86
N TYR A 235 13.86 -7.21 -1.49
CA TYR A 235 14.78 -8.16 -0.88
C TYR A 235 16.19 -8.02 -1.48
N PRO A 236 16.89 -6.91 -1.24
CA PRO A 236 18.25 -6.77 -1.70
C PRO A 236 19.17 -7.66 -0.87
N ARG A 237 20.24 -8.14 -1.48
CA ARG A 237 21.28 -8.83 -0.71
C ARG A 237 22.01 -7.81 0.16
N VAL A 238 21.94 -8.01 1.47
CA VAL A 238 22.70 -7.22 2.44
C VAL A 238 23.99 -8.00 2.75
N PRO A 239 25.18 -7.44 2.46
CA PRO A 239 26.42 -8.12 2.78
C PRO A 239 26.48 -8.48 4.28
N MET A 240 27.00 -9.66 4.58
CA MET A 240 27.19 -10.17 5.95
C MET A 240 25.88 -10.43 6.74
N THR A 241 24.73 -10.58 6.08
CA THR A 241 23.51 -11.14 6.69
C THR A 241 23.34 -12.62 6.37
N ALA A 242 22.79 -13.38 7.31
CA ALA A 242 22.54 -14.82 7.12
C ALA A 242 21.37 -15.07 6.15
N GLU A 243 20.37 -14.19 6.17
CA GLU A 243 19.16 -14.27 5.39
C GLU A 243 18.96 -12.99 4.58
N MET A 244 18.22 -13.11 3.47
CA MET A 244 17.72 -11.95 2.73
C MET A 244 16.46 -11.44 3.43
N ALA A 245 16.62 -10.38 4.21
CA ALA A 245 15.49 -9.72 4.85
C ALA A 245 14.87 -8.70 3.91
N ILE A 246 13.55 -8.48 4.05
CA ILE A 246 12.89 -7.36 3.40
C ILE A 246 13.50 -6.04 3.90
N THR A 247 13.74 -5.13 2.96
CA THR A 247 14.16 -3.76 3.26
C THR A 247 13.09 -2.78 2.81
N VAL A 248 12.96 -1.68 3.54
CA VAL A 248 12.09 -0.57 3.17
C VAL A 248 12.92 0.71 3.16
N GLN A 249 12.95 1.39 2.04
CA GLN A 249 13.68 2.64 1.86
C GLN A 249 12.69 3.79 1.63
N ARG A 250 12.85 4.87 2.39
CA ARG A 250 12.03 6.08 2.25
C ARG A 250 12.72 7.08 1.33
N GLY A 251 11.93 7.79 0.53
CA GLY A 251 12.39 8.90 -0.30
C GLY A 251 11.21 9.66 -0.87
N GLU A 252 11.40 10.33 -1.99
CA GLU A 252 10.37 11.14 -2.64
C GLU A 252 10.41 10.95 -4.16
N VAL A 253 9.29 11.14 -4.84
CA VAL A 253 9.24 11.28 -6.30
C VAL A 253 9.88 12.61 -6.69
N VAL A 254 10.95 12.54 -7.48
CA VAL A 254 11.73 13.69 -7.97
C VAL A 254 11.44 14.03 -9.43
N ASN A 255 10.73 13.17 -10.15
CA ASN A 255 10.11 13.47 -11.45
C ASN A 255 9.04 12.40 -11.76
N PRO A 256 7.75 12.73 -11.80
CA PRO A 256 6.68 11.75 -12.02
C PRO A 256 6.60 11.22 -13.45
N ALA A 257 7.25 11.87 -14.42
CA ALA A 257 7.17 11.48 -15.83
C ALA A 257 8.49 11.72 -16.58
N ALA A 258 9.13 10.62 -16.96
CA ALA A 258 10.28 10.58 -17.85
C ALA A 258 10.16 9.40 -18.83
N THR A 259 11.07 9.34 -19.80
CA THR A 259 11.12 8.22 -20.77
C THR A 259 12.54 7.71 -20.94
N THR A 260 12.71 6.40 -21.01
CA THR A 260 14.02 5.77 -21.25
C THR A 260 14.49 5.90 -22.70
N ILE A 261 15.79 5.71 -22.92
CA ILE A 261 16.40 5.51 -24.24
C ILE A 261 17.21 4.21 -24.16
N PRO A 262 17.07 3.26 -25.11
CA PRO A 262 16.15 3.22 -26.26
C PRO A 262 14.72 2.80 -25.86
N GLY A 263 13.75 2.95 -26.78
CA GLY A 263 12.39 2.42 -26.62
C GLY A 263 11.35 3.36 -26.01
N ARG A 264 11.76 4.50 -25.40
CA ARG A 264 10.84 5.50 -24.83
C ARG A 264 9.82 4.91 -23.85
N GLN A 265 10.22 3.92 -23.06
CA GLN A 265 9.35 3.39 -22.01
C GLN A 265 9.12 4.47 -20.95
N LYS A 266 7.87 4.67 -20.52
CA LYS A 266 7.57 5.64 -19.48
C LYS A 266 8.08 5.14 -18.15
N ILE A 267 8.75 6.04 -17.43
CA ILE A 267 9.27 5.80 -16.09
C ILE A 267 9.00 7.05 -15.24
N PHE A 268 9.16 6.93 -13.94
CA PHE A 268 9.30 8.06 -13.02
C PHE A 268 10.59 7.92 -12.23
N LEU A 269 11.08 9.02 -11.67
CA LEU A 269 12.30 9.07 -10.88
C LEU A 269 11.98 9.35 -9.41
N TYR A 270 12.72 8.71 -8.51
CA TYR A 270 12.59 8.90 -7.07
C TYR A 270 13.96 8.92 -6.37
N SER A 271 13.99 9.37 -5.12
CA SER A 271 15.23 9.54 -4.33
C SER A 271 15.54 8.41 -3.34
N ALA A 272 14.58 7.53 -3.04
CA ALA A 272 14.80 6.34 -2.21
C ALA A 272 15.85 5.41 -2.84
N ILE A 273 16.75 4.85 -2.04
CA ILE A 273 17.83 4.00 -2.56
C ILE A 273 17.28 2.63 -2.98
N ALA A 274 17.36 2.32 -4.27
CA ALA A 274 17.15 0.96 -4.76
C ALA A 274 18.49 0.21 -4.94
N ARG A 275 18.46 -1.10 -4.75
CA ARG A 275 19.62 -1.99 -4.88
C ARG A 275 19.23 -3.25 -5.65
N PRO A 276 20.20 -3.98 -6.22
CA PRO A 276 19.95 -5.30 -6.80
C PRO A 276 19.17 -6.19 -5.84
N GLY A 277 18.06 -6.75 -6.32
CA GLY A 277 17.06 -7.50 -5.54
C GLY A 277 15.78 -6.72 -5.22
N ASN A 278 15.78 -5.38 -5.30
CA ASN A 278 14.56 -4.58 -5.17
C ASN A 278 13.69 -4.59 -6.43
N SER A 279 14.27 -4.92 -7.60
CA SER A 279 13.56 -4.97 -8.88
C SER A 279 12.27 -5.80 -8.78
N GLY A 280 11.18 -5.22 -9.26
CA GLY A 280 9.83 -5.79 -9.22
C GLY A 280 9.09 -5.57 -7.91
N GLY A 281 9.75 -4.99 -6.89
CA GLY A 281 9.12 -4.60 -5.64
C GLY A 281 8.22 -3.37 -5.78
N PRO A 282 7.21 -3.23 -4.91
CA PRO A 282 6.29 -2.10 -4.96
C PRO A 282 6.96 -0.81 -4.50
N ILE A 283 6.58 0.29 -5.15
CA ILE A 283 6.82 1.65 -4.70
C ILE A 283 5.48 2.19 -4.22
N VAL A 284 5.38 2.50 -2.93
CA VAL A 284 4.12 2.89 -2.27
C VAL A 284 4.23 4.33 -1.80
N ALA A 285 3.25 5.17 -2.12
CA ALA A 285 3.23 6.55 -1.68
C ALA A 285 2.65 6.71 -0.26
N GLN A 286 2.78 7.92 0.33
CA GLN A 286 2.30 8.27 1.66
C GLN A 286 0.79 8.06 1.88
N ASP A 287 0.02 8.04 0.81
CA ASP A 287 -1.42 7.78 0.81
C ASP A 287 -1.77 6.28 0.78
N GLY A 288 -0.76 5.41 0.82
CA GLY A 288 -0.92 3.96 0.86
C GLY A 288 -1.30 3.34 -0.48
N ARG A 289 -1.14 4.06 -1.59
CA ARG A 289 -1.35 3.52 -2.94
C ARG A 289 -0.02 3.10 -3.56
N VAL A 290 -0.05 2.04 -4.36
CA VAL A 290 1.10 1.66 -5.19
C VAL A 290 1.20 2.65 -6.34
N ILE A 291 2.36 3.27 -6.50
CA ILE A 291 2.63 4.23 -7.58
C ILE A 291 3.49 3.63 -8.70
N GLY A 292 4.04 2.45 -8.47
CA GLY A 292 4.76 1.71 -9.49
C GLY A 292 5.56 0.53 -8.98
N LEU A 293 6.37 -0.04 -9.87
CA LEU A 293 7.34 -1.09 -9.55
C LEU A 293 8.77 -0.55 -9.68
N VAL A 294 9.63 -0.94 -8.76
CA VAL A 294 11.07 -0.63 -8.82
C VAL A 294 11.66 -1.21 -10.08
N VAL A 295 12.41 -0.41 -10.83
CA VAL A 295 13.32 -0.91 -11.86
C VAL A 295 14.72 -0.53 -11.45
N GLU A 296 15.51 -1.52 -11.03
CA GLU A 296 16.95 -1.31 -10.90
C GLU A 296 17.58 -1.35 -12.29
N ASP A 297 18.25 -0.28 -12.68
CA ASP A 297 19.21 -0.33 -13.78
C ASP A 297 20.56 -0.65 -13.13
N SER A 298 21.07 -1.85 -13.37
CA SER A 298 22.40 -2.22 -12.93
C SER A 298 23.42 -1.35 -13.66
N ALA A 299 23.71 -0.19 -13.07
CA ALA A 299 24.77 0.75 -13.41
C ALA A 299 25.23 0.71 -14.88
N GLU A 300 24.47 1.31 -15.81
CA GLU A 300 25.16 1.93 -16.94
C GLU A 300 26.08 2.99 -16.33
N ALA A 301 27.39 2.75 -16.46
CA ALA A 301 28.40 3.75 -16.16
C ALA A 301 27.93 5.09 -16.78
N PRO A 302 27.91 6.19 -16.02
CA PRO A 302 27.38 7.45 -16.51
C PRO A 302 27.95 7.76 -17.90
N SER A 303 27.08 7.83 -18.91
CA SER A 303 27.48 8.14 -20.29
C SER A 303 28.10 9.55 -20.40
N THR A 304 27.88 10.38 -19.38
CA THR A 304 28.66 11.59 -19.10
C THR A 304 29.79 11.20 -18.15
N GLY A 305 31.06 11.46 -18.49
CA GLY A 305 32.28 11.00 -17.77
C GLY A 305 32.46 11.36 -16.28
N THR A 306 31.39 11.54 -15.51
CA THR A 306 31.37 11.38 -14.07
C THR A 306 31.76 9.94 -13.75
N GLY A 307 32.91 9.76 -13.10
CA GLY A 307 33.46 8.45 -12.76
C GLY A 307 32.50 7.56 -11.98
N PRO A 308 32.92 6.33 -11.63
CA PRO A 308 32.08 5.27 -11.03
C PRO A 308 31.39 5.60 -9.69
N ASN A 309 31.49 6.85 -9.22
CA ASN A 309 30.98 7.35 -7.95
C ASN A 309 29.80 8.33 -8.08
N ALA A 310 29.26 8.60 -9.27
CA ALA A 310 28.02 9.38 -9.36
C ALA A 310 26.86 8.58 -8.79
N ALA A 311 26.11 9.19 -7.86
CA ALA A 311 24.90 8.55 -7.31
C ALA A 311 23.91 8.28 -8.46
N PRO A 312 23.45 7.03 -8.64
CA PRO A 312 22.53 6.71 -9.72
C PRO A 312 21.17 7.39 -9.46
N PHE A 313 20.46 7.72 -10.54
CA PHE A 313 19.05 8.04 -10.45
C PHE A 313 18.24 6.75 -10.36
N TYR A 314 17.35 6.65 -9.38
CA TYR A 314 16.45 5.51 -9.23
C TYR A 314 15.16 5.75 -9.99
N ARG A 315 14.61 4.68 -10.56
CA ARG A 315 13.46 4.76 -11.46
C ARG A 315 12.43 3.69 -11.15
N GLY A 316 11.18 3.99 -11.45
CA GLY A 316 10.07 3.05 -11.38
C GLY A 316 9.24 3.04 -12.65
N ILE A 317 8.54 1.93 -12.90
CA ILE A 317 7.48 1.84 -13.91
C ILE A 317 6.21 2.37 -13.26
N PRO A 318 5.58 3.45 -13.78
CA PRO A 318 4.38 4.01 -13.19
C PRO A 318 3.22 3.01 -13.26
N SER A 319 2.31 3.07 -12.29
CA SER A 319 1.16 2.14 -12.20
C SER A 319 0.33 2.06 -13.47
N SER A 320 0.13 3.16 -14.20
CA SER A 320 -0.59 3.14 -15.48
C SER A 320 0.06 2.23 -16.52
N GLU A 321 1.39 2.15 -16.57
CA GLU A 321 2.11 1.23 -17.46
C GLU A 321 2.08 -0.21 -16.95
N VAL A 322 2.07 -0.40 -15.62
CA VAL A 322 1.85 -1.73 -15.02
C VAL A 322 0.47 -2.26 -15.40
N ILE A 323 -0.59 -1.48 -15.15
CA ILE A 323 -1.98 -1.86 -15.49
C ILE A 323 -2.12 -2.14 -16.98
N ARG A 324 -1.56 -1.27 -17.84
CA ARG A 324 -1.55 -1.50 -19.28
C ARG A 324 -0.88 -2.83 -19.66
N ALA A 325 0.24 -3.17 -19.03
CA ALA A 325 0.91 -4.45 -19.27
C ALA A 325 0.05 -5.64 -18.86
N LEU A 326 -0.70 -5.53 -17.76
CA LEU A 326 -1.59 -6.58 -17.28
C LEU A 326 -2.78 -6.77 -18.22
N ASP A 327 -3.39 -5.67 -18.68
CA ASP A 327 -4.45 -5.70 -19.68
C ASP A 327 -3.98 -6.36 -20.98
N GLU A 328 -2.78 -6.01 -21.47
CA GLU A 328 -2.17 -6.58 -22.68
C GLU A 328 -1.74 -8.07 -22.53
N LEU A 329 -1.59 -8.55 -21.30
CA LEU A 329 -1.26 -9.95 -20.97
C LEU A 329 -2.49 -10.81 -20.66
N ASP A 330 -3.71 -10.31 -20.88
CA ASP A 330 -4.99 -10.96 -20.52
C ASP A 330 -5.20 -11.13 -19.00
N PHE A 331 -4.55 -10.30 -18.18
CA PHE A 331 -4.74 -10.22 -16.72
C PHE A 331 -5.44 -8.91 -16.30
N GLY A 332 -6.23 -8.31 -17.19
CA GLY A 332 -6.95 -7.08 -16.88
C GLY A 332 -7.95 -7.24 -15.72
N GLY A 333 -8.07 -6.20 -14.90
CA GLY A 333 -8.99 -6.16 -13.75
C GLY A 333 -8.48 -6.82 -12.46
N ILE A 334 -7.29 -7.43 -12.43
CA ILE A 334 -6.69 -7.92 -11.18
C ILE A 334 -6.26 -6.78 -10.25
N VAL A 335 -5.94 -5.62 -10.83
CA VAL A 335 -5.66 -4.36 -10.15
C VAL A 335 -6.44 -3.25 -10.86
N GLU A 336 -6.88 -2.25 -10.10
CA GLU A 336 -7.61 -1.10 -10.62
C GLU A 336 -6.85 0.20 -10.34
N MET A 337 -6.88 1.10 -11.33
CA MET A 337 -6.44 2.47 -11.15
C MET A 337 -7.46 3.22 -10.29
N ASP A 338 -7.02 3.73 -9.16
CA ASP A 338 -7.82 4.54 -8.27
C ASP A 338 -7.77 5.99 -8.76
N THR A 339 -8.91 6.48 -9.24
CA THR A 339 -9.06 7.91 -9.50
C THR A 339 -9.09 8.60 -8.14
N LEU A 340 -8.10 9.46 -7.88
CA LEU A 340 -8.09 10.32 -6.70
C LEU A 340 -9.45 11.05 -6.58
N PRO A 341 -9.98 11.26 -5.35
CA PRO A 341 -11.19 12.05 -5.14
C PRO A 341 -11.13 13.46 -5.73
#